data_AF-A0A8H5EYZ2-F1
#
_entry.id   AF-A0A8H5EYZ2-F1
#
_cell.length_a   1.000
_cell.length_b   1.000
_cell.length_c   1.000
_cell.angle_alpha   90.00
_cell.angle_beta   90.00
_cell.angle_gamma   90.00
#
_symmetry.space_group_name_H-M   'P 1'
#
loop_
_entity.id
_entity.type
_entity.pdbx_description
1 polymer ?
#
loop_
_entity_poly.entity_id
_entity_poly.type
_entity_poly.pdbx_seq_one_letter_code
_entity_poly.pdbx_strand_id
1 'polypeptide(L)'
;MDGLSESHSRPIKDTDFYLKGGDTTISVSGTLFKIHRDMLARDGSVFNQMFTADPPIASETDLDGRDEEHPIILQGDTADEFRSLLWSLYALPQEIGDASVGLDSNLLRLCFVAKLAHKYSFQTTEAWATDALFSCTRNHISNRVETPLDVLEKLTSVAILCGDASKGLLEMVRTRWKILIAERKDLALIIRYMGQLGLRDLEGCAYHAMMLEGRDAWNADPLLTREQHIRLLSGHYNLSKYGRDLQYDPPSYTHNPVCNNHALCEVRWAHLWEVINARTESGIGMQAMPQDKTDLLGRLMMAVSVMKSFAEKNLLQNHDFATSSCVQIAYTATVEMHAKWSLDVINFFSDIPLSAHS
;
A
#
# COMPACT_ATOMS: atom_id res chain seq x y z
N MET A 1 -31.40 -13.32 38.44
CA MET A 1 -32.20 -12.17 37.96
C MET A 1 -31.28 -10.99 38.00
N ASP A 2 -30.68 -10.63 36.87
CA ASP A 2 -30.04 -9.34 36.67
C ASP A 2 -30.13 -9.08 35.16
N GLY A 3 -31.26 -8.48 34.77
CA GLY A 3 -31.49 -7.98 33.42
C GLY A 3 -30.75 -6.66 33.27
N LEU A 4 -29.65 -6.69 32.55
CA LEU A 4 -29.02 -5.48 32.02
C LEU A 4 -29.96 -4.95 30.93
N SER A 5 -30.73 -3.92 31.27
CA SER A 5 -31.47 -3.12 30.30
C SER A 5 -30.47 -2.40 29.41
N GLU A 6 -30.26 -2.91 28.19
CA GLU A 6 -29.71 -2.09 27.11
C GLU A 6 -30.62 -0.87 26.97
N SER A 7 -30.06 0.31 27.18
CA SER A 7 -30.73 1.56 26.87
C SER A 7 -30.88 1.64 25.36
N HIS A 8 -31.98 1.13 24.81
CA HIS A 8 -32.31 1.26 23.40
C HIS A 8 -32.59 2.74 23.10
N SER A 9 -31.54 3.49 22.76
CA SER A 9 -31.68 4.78 22.11
C SER A 9 -32.53 4.58 20.86
N ARG A 10 -33.63 5.34 20.73
CA ARG A 10 -34.51 5.24 19.56
C ARG A 10 -33.67 5.43 18.28
N PRO A 11 -33.88 4.58 17.27
CA PRO A 11 -33.15 4.70 16.02
C PRO A 11 -33.42 6.07 15.36
N ILE A 12 -32.37 6.66 14.79
CA ILE A 12 -32.39 8.00 14.21
C ILE A 12 -32.71 7.89 12.73
N LYS A 13 -33.65 8.69 12.20
CA LYS A 13 -33.95 8.70 10.76
C LYS A 13 -32.90 9.50 10.01
N ASP A 14 -32.39 8.96 8.92
CA ASP A 14 -31.45 9.66 8.05
C ASP A 14 -32.11 10.91 7.42
N THR A 15 -31.35 12.01 7.28
CA THR A 15 -31.88 13.27 6.75
C THR A 15 -32.10 13.24 5.25
N ASP A 16 -31.30 12.47 4.52
CA ASP A 16 -31.21 12.55 3.07
C ASP A 16 -31.93 11.35 2.43
N PHE A 17 -31.88 10.18 3.08
CA PHE A 17 -32.36 8.91 2.56
C PHE A 17 -33.46 8.28 3.43
N TYR A 18 -34.29 9.11 4.04
CA TYR A 18 -35.59 8.70 4.60
C TYR A 18 -36.72 9.19 3.68
N LEU A 19 -36.89 8.48 2.57
CA LEU A 19 -37.76 8.88 1.46
C LEU A 19 -39.23 8.58 1.77
N LYS A 20 -40.11 9.56 1.55
CA LYS A 20 -41.56 9.41 1.77
C LYS A 20 -42.17 8.28 0.93
N GLY A 21 -41.65 8.04 -0.27
CA GLY A 21 -42.08 7.00 -1.19
C GLY A 21 -41.31 5.67 -1.09
N GLY A 22 -40.35 5.56 -0.16
CA GLY A 22 -39.60 4.32 0.01
C GLY A 22 -40.49 3.18 0.51
N ASP A 23 -40.21 1.97 0.03
CA ASP A 23 -40.95 0.73 0.32
C ASP A 23 -40.11 -0.27 1.15
N THR A 24 -38.86 0.07 1.47
CA THR A 24 -37.95 -0.74 2.28
C THR A 24 -37.26 0.11 3.35
N THR A 25 -37.22 -0.39 4.58
CA THR A 25 -36.55 0.23 5.73
C THR A 25 -35.30 -0.57 6.12
N ILE A 26 -34.16 0.11 6.22
CA ILE A 26 -32.86 -0.48 6.58
C ILE A 26 -32.30 0.22 7.80
N SER A 27 -31.77 -0.56 8.74
CA SER A 27 -31.05 -0.05 9.91
C SER A 27 -29.55 -0.30 9.78
N VAL A 28 -28.74 0.77 9.88
CA VAL A 28 -27.28 0.70 9.85
C VAL A 28 -26.73 1.51 11.02
N SER A 29 -26.02 0.85 11.94
CA SER A 29 -25.40 1.50 13.12
C SER A 29 -26.36 2.40 13.93
N GLY A 30 -27.63 2.00 14.06
CA GLY A 30 -28.67 2.77 14.78
C GLY A 30 -29.37 3.85 13.97
N THR A 31 -29.04 4.01 12.69
CA THR A 31 -29.69 4.95 11.76
C THR A 31 -30.65 4.22 10.82
N LEU A 32 -31.86 4.74 10.63
CA LEU A 32 -32.87 4.21 9.71
C LEU A 32 -32.85 4.95 8.38
N PHE A 33 -32.81 4.15 7.31
CA PHE A 33 -32.91 4.56 5.93
C PHE A 33 -34.22 4.02 5.36
N LYS A 34 -35.00 4.86 4.70
CA LYS A 34 -36.24 4.45 4.02
C LYS A 34 -36.09 4.73 2.54
N ILE A 35 -35.95 3.69 1.73
CA ILE A 35 -35.54 3.78 0.33
C ILE A 35 -36.35 2.85 -0.56
N HIS A 36 -36.11 2.93 -1.87
CA HIS A 36 -36.81 2.10 -2.85
C HIS A 36 -36.03 0.79 -3.06
N ARG A 37 -36.71 -0.33 -2.85
CA ARG A 37 -36.21 -1.70 -2.98
C ARG A 37 -35.51 -1.93 -4.31
N ASP A 38 -36.11 -1.42 -5.38
CA ASP A 38 -35.60 -1.52 -6.75
C ASP A 38 -34.19 -0.94 -6.90
N MET A 39 -33.82 0.08 -6.11
CA MET A 39 -32.48 0.67 -6.18
C MET A 39 -31.42 -0.25 -5.61
N LEU A 40 -31.76 -0.96 -4.53
CA LEU A 40 -30.88 -1.95 -3.94
C LEU A 40 -30.85 -3.25 -4.72
N ALA A 41 -31.95 -3.64 -5.37
CA ALA A 41 -32.03 -4.85 -6.19
C ALA A 41 -31.27 -4.74 -7.54
N ARG A 42 -30.71 -3.56 -7.87
CA ARG A 42 -29.92 -3.36 -9.09
C ARG A 42 -28.66 -4.22 -9.10
N ASP A 43 -28.12 -4.37 -10.30
CA ASP A 43 -26.76 -4.88 -10.51
C ASP A 43 -26.52 -6.30 -9.95
N GLY A 44 -27.59 -7.09 -9.82
CA GLY A 44 -27.51 -8.45 -9.28
C GLY A 44 -27.03 -8.53 -7.83
N SER A 45 -27.19 -7.43 -7.07
CA SER A 45 -26.70 -7.33 -5.69
C SER A 45 -27.22 -8.44 -4.78
N VAL A 46 -26.59 -8.58 -3.62
CA VAL A 46 -27.06 -9.48 -2.54
C VAL A 46 -28.50 -9.17 -2.15
N PHE A 47 -28.90 -7.89 -2.20
CA PHE A 47 -30.27 -7.48 -1.91
C PHE A 47 -31.27 -8.02 -2.93
N ASN A 48 -30.90 -8.10 -4.22
CA ASN A 48 -31.78 -8.68 -5.24
C ASN A 48 -32.14 -10.13 -4.90
N GLN A 49 -31.17 -10.93 -4.45
CA GLN A 49 -31.39 -12.32 -4.04
C GLN A 49 -32.24 -12.40 -2.79
N MET A 50 -31.93 -11.58 -1.78
CA MET A 50 -32.71 -11.49 -0.54
C MET A 50 -34.18 -11.13 -0.80
N PHE A 51 -34.40 -10.24 -1.78
CA PHE A 51 -35.73 -9.79 -2.15
C PHE A 51 -36.50 -10.78 -3.05
N THR A 52 -35.81 -11.58 -3.85
CA THR A 52 -36.46 -12.55 -4.76
C THR A 52 -36.64 -13.91 -4.12
N ALA A 53 -35.97 -14.20 -3.01
CA ALA A 53 -36.18 -15.40 -2.22
C ALA A 53 -37.62 -15.46 -1.68
N ASP A 54 -38.30 -16.59 -1.92
CA ASP A 54 -39.61 -16.83 -1.33
C ASP A 54 -39.51 -16.78 0.20
N PRO A 55 -40.39 -16.04 0.88
CA PRO A 55 -40.37 -16.04 2.33
C PRO A 55 -40.64 -17.48 2.82
N PRO A 56 -39.90 -17.96 3.84
CA PRO A 56 -40.29 -19.19 4.52
C PRO A 56 -41.73 -19.02 5.02
N ILE A 57 -42.44 -20.14 5.21
CA ILE A 57 -43.88 -20.28 5.51
C ILE A 57 -44.33 -19.56 6.83
N ALA A 58 -43.51 -18.68 7.40
CA ALA A 58 -43.83 -17.79 8.51
C ALA A 58 -44.85 -16.71 8.10
N SER A 59 -45.68 -16.33 9.07
CA SER A 59 -46.76 -15.35 8.94
C SER A 59 -46.29 -14.03 8.30
N GLU A 60 -47.18 -13.38 7.54
CA GLU A 60 -46.97 -12.07 6.87
C GLU A 60 -46.44 -10.93 7.79
N THR A 61 -46.44 -11.14 9.12
CA THR A 61 -45.95 -10.23 10.15
C THR A 61 -44.43 -10.25 10.35
N ASP A 62 -43.70 -11.25 9.84
CA ASP A 62 -42.27 -11.44 10.13
C ASP A 62 -41.35 -11.07 8.94
N LEU A 63 -41.83 -10.23 8.02
CA LEU A 63 -41.07 -9.80 6.84
C LEU A 63 -40.18 -8.60 7.19
N ASP A 64 -38.88 -8.85 7.36
CA ASP A 64 -37.86 -7.82 7.56
C ASP A 64 -37.89 -6.76 6.45
N GLY A 65 -37.79 -5.49 6.86
CA GLY A 65 -37.70 -4.30 6.00
C GLY A 65 -39.00 -3.59 5.70
N ARG A 66 -40.15 -4.08 6.17
CA ARG A 66 -41.46 -3.50 5.85
C ARG A 66 -41.70 -2.15 6.52
N ASP A 67 -41.21 -1.98 7.74
CA ASP A 67 -41.44 -0.78 8.55
C ASP A 67 -40.27 -0.48 9.51
N GLU A 68 -40.45 0.55 10.34
CA GLU A 68 -39.47 0.99 11.33
C GLU A 68 -39.32 0.02 12.51
N GLU A 69 -40.32 -0.81 12.76
CA GLU A 69 -40.37 -1.76 13.88
C GLU A 69 -39.63 -3.05 13.50
N HIS A 70 -39.59 -3.38 12.21
CA HIS A 70 -38.89 -4.54 11.65
C HIS A 70 -37.99 -4.12 10.47
N PRO A 71 -36.92 -3.33 10.67
CA PRO A 71 -36.01 -2.94 9.59
C PRO A 71 -35.02 -4.05 9.24
N ILE A 72 -34.50 -4.05 8.01
CA ILE A 72 -33.38 -4.94 7.64
C ILE A 72 -32.11 -4.41 8.30
N ILE A 73 -31.50 -5.20 9.17
CA ILE A 73 -30.35 -4.76 9.98
C ILE A 73 -29.04 -5.12 9.26
N LEU A 74 -28.28 -4.11 8.85
CA LEU A 74 -26.94 -4.30 8.28
C LEU A 74 -25.88 -4.17 9.37
N GLN A 75 -25.23 -5.29 9.68
CA GLN A 75 -24.17 -5.35 10.69
C GLN A 75 -22.80 -5.04 10.09
N GLY A 76 -22.00 -4.28 10.84
CA GLY A 76 -20.59 -4.00 10.52
C GLY A 76 -20.33 -2.81 9.58
N ASP A 77 -21.37 -2.13 9.09
CA ASP A 77 -21.22 -0.90 8.30
C ASP A 77 -21.60 0.32 9.12
N THR A 78 -21.04 1.47 8.74
CA THR A 78 -21.42 2.76 9.33
C THR A 78 -22.51 3.45 8.50
N ALA A 79 -23.26 4.36 9.15
CA ALA A 79 -24.28 5.15 8.45
C ALA A 79 -23.68 6.00 7.31
N ASP A 80 -22.47 6.54 7.48
CA ASP A 80 -21.79 7.36 6.45
C ASP A 80 -21.33 6.53 5.25
N GLU A 81 -20.88 5.31 5.51
CA GLU A 81 -20.54 4.36 4.45
C GLU A 81 -21.79 4.03 3.62
N PHE A 82 -22.88 3.67 4.29
CA PHE A 82 -24.13 3.31 3.62
C PHE A 82 -24.73 4.51 2.87
N ARG A 83 -24.70 5.71 3.45
CA ARG A 83 -25.13 6.94 2.78
C ARG A 83 -24.34 7.21 1.51
N SER A 84 -23.04 6.90 1.50
CA SER A 84 -22.19 7.04 0.31
C SER A 84 -22.61 6.08 -0.81
N LEU A 85 -22.92 4.83 -0.47
CA LEU A 85 -23.49 3.87 -1.43
C LEU A 85 -24.82 4.38 -1.99
N LEU A 86 -25.75 4.81 -1.13
CA LEU A 86 -27.05 5.33 -1.57
C LEU A 86 -26.90 6.56 -2.47
N TRP A 87 -25.98 7.47 -2.15
CA TRP A 87 -25.64 8.58 -3.02
C TRP A 87 -25.26 8.08 -4.43
N SER A 88 -24.43 7.04 -4.57
CA SER A 88 -24.09 6.50 -5.90
C SER A 88 -25.29 5.90 -6.67
N LEU A 89 -26.28 5.36 -5.97
CA LEU A 89 -27.46 4.73 -6.58
C LEU A 89 -28.54 5.74 -6.99
N TYR A 90 -28.60 6.88 -6.30
CA TYR A 90 -29.61 7.93 -6.50
C TYR A 90 -29.08 9.18 -7.22
N ALA A 91 -27.76 9.39 -7.28
CA ALA A 91 -27.16 10.58 -7.87
C ALA A 91 -27.42 10.68 -9.38
N LEU A 92 -27.51 11.92 -9.85
CA LEU A 92 -27.61 12.23 -11.26
C LEU A 92 -26.23 12.09 -11.95
N PRO A 93 -26.19 11.83 -13.27
CA PRO A 93 -24.94 11.69 -14.01
C PRO A 93 -23.96 12.86 -13.85
N GLN A 94 -24.48 14.10 -13.72
CA GLN A 94 -23.63 15.27 -13.49
C GLN A 94 -22.97 15.26 -12.12
N GLU A 95 -23.69 14.89 -11.06
CA GLU A 95 -23.16 14.80 -9.70
C GLU A 95 -22.06 13.73 -9.60
N ILE A 96 -22.26 12.61 -10.32
CA ILE A 96 -21.27 11.54 -10.48
C ILE A 96 -20.02 12.04 -11.23
N GLY A 97 -20.22 12.81 -12.30
CA GLY A 97 -19.15 13.42 -13.08
C GLY A 97 -18.30 14.39 -12.26
N ASP A 98 -18.94 15.30 -11.55
CA ASP A 98 -18.29 16.29 -10.69
C ASP A 98 -17.49 15.61 -9.56
N ALA A 99 -18.03 14.53 -9.00
CA ALA A 99 -17.35 13.75 -7.97
C ALA A 99 -16.05 13.07 -8.45
N SER A 100 -15.95 12.75 -9.74
CA SER A 100 -14.81 12.05 -10.35
C SER A 100 -13.72 13.00 -10.86
N VAL A 101 -14.00 14.30 -10.94
CA VAL A 101 -13.11 15.31 -11.54
C VAL A 101 -12.60 16.34 -10.51
N GLY A 102 -13.35 16.58 -9.43
CA GLY A 102 -12.99 17.54 -8.39
C GLY A 102 -11.74 17.15 -7.58
N LEU A 103 -10.98 18.17 -7.16
CA LEU A 103 -9.85 18.05 -6.21
C LEU A 103 -10.33 18.03 -4.74
N ASP A 104 -11.60 18.35 -4.52
CA ASP A 104 -12.20 18.44 -3.19
C ASP A 104 -12.75 17.07 -2.76
N SER A 105 -11.91 16.30 -2.06
CA SER A 105 -12.20 15.23 -1.08
C SER A 105 -13.23 14.11 -1.35
N ASN A 106 -13.80 13.98 -2.56
CA ASN A 106 -14.69 12.85 -2.86
C ASN A 106 -14.03 11.47 -2.80
N LEU A 107 -12.70 11.41 -2.67
CA LEU A 107 -11.94 10.18 -2.42
C LEU A 107 -12.52 9.34 -1.29
N LEU A 108 -12.84 9.95 -0.13
CA LEU A 108 -13.36 9.18 1.01
C LEU A 108 -14.75 8.58 0.71
N ARG A 109 -15.64 9.39 0.12
CA ARG A 109 -16.97 8.94 -0.31
C ARG A 109 -16.87 7.81 -1.33
N LEU A 110 -15.99 7.95 -2.33
CA LEU A 110 -15.76 6.93 -3.35
C LEU A 110 -15.13 5.65 -2.75
N CYS A 111 -14.26 5.76 -1.74
CA CYS A 111 -13.76 4.60 -1.00
C CYS A 111 -14.90 3.84 -0.32
N PHE A 112 -15.83 4.56 0.32
CA PHE A 112 -17.00 3.94 0.93
C PHE A 112 -17.94 3.29 -0.10
N VAL A 113 -18.15 3.94 -1.25
CA VAL A 113 -18.91 3.34 -2.36
C VAL A 113 -18.25 2.04 -2.82
N ALA A 114 -16.96 2.06 -3.16
CA ALA A 114 -16.25 0.87 -3.64
C ALA A 114 -16.28 -0.26 -2.60
N LYS A 115 -16.04 0.05 -1.31
CA LYS A 115 -16.11 -0.93 -0.21
C LYS A 115 -17.47 -1.62 -0.13
N LEU A 116 -18.56 -0.83 -0.10
CA LEU A 116 -19.90 -1.41 0.06
C LEU A 116 -20.42 -2.02 -1.24
N ALA A 117 -20.07 -1.47 -2.40
CA ALA A 117 -20.39 -2.05 -3.70
C ALA A 117 -19.77 -3.45 -3.82
N HIS A 118 -18.51 -3.60 -3.41
CA HIS A 118 -17.85 -4.91 -3.31
C HIS A 118 -18.59 -5.85 -2.32
N LYS A 119 -18.82 -5.39 -1.07
CA LYS A 119 -19.48 -6.18 -0.02
C LYS A 119 -20.86 -6.69 -0.43
N TYR A 120 -21.66 -5.85 -1.09
CA TYR A 120 -23.03 -6.15 -1.49
C TYR A 120 -23.17 -6.59 -2.96
N SER A 121 -22.05 -6.80 -3.65
CA SER A 121 -21.97 -7.29 -5.04
C SER A 121 -22.65 -6.40 -6.08
N PHE A 122 -22.55 -5.08 -5.94
CA PHE A 122 -22.89 -4.12 -7.00
C PHE A 122 -21.71 -3.98 -7.99
N GLN A 123 -21.56 -4.96 -8.89
CA GLN A 123 -20.39 -5.11 -9.75
C GLN A 123 -20.08 -3.89 -10.63
N THR A 124 -21.08 -3.34 -11.32
CA THR A 124 -20.90 -2.15 -12.18
C THR A 124 -20.61 -0.89 -11.35
N THR A 125 -21.18 -0.80 -10.15
CA THR A 125 -20.94 0.32 -9.24
C THR A 125 -19.54 0.25 -8.64
N GLU A 126 -19.06 -0.95 -8.30
CA GLU A 126 -17.69 -1.20 -7.85
C GLU A 126 -16.69 -0.80 -8.94
N ALA A 127 -16.87 -1.31 -10.16
CA ALA A 127 -15.98 -1.00 -11.29
C ALA A 127 -15.90 0.53 -11.56
N TRP A 128 -17.06 1.19 -11.60
CA TRP A 128 -17.11 2.64 -11.74
C TRP A 128 -16.38 3.36 -10.59
N ALA A 129 -16.64 2.98 -9.35
CA ALA A 129 -16.02 3.61 -8.19
C ALA A 129 -14.50 3.43 -8.19
N THR A 130 -13.99 2.25 -8.59
CA THR A 130 -12.54 2.03 -8.72
C THR A 130 -11.91 2.87 -9.83
N ASP A 131 -12.58 3.05 -10.97
CA ASP A 131 -12.11 3.90 -12.07
C ASP A 131 -12.11 5.39 -11.69
N ALA A 132 -13.15 5.82 -10.96
CA ALA A 132 -13.24 7.17 -10.41
C ALA A 132 -12.11 7.42 -9.39
N LEU A 133 -11.89 6.49 -8.46
CA LEU A 133 -10.79 6.56 -7.50
C LEU A 133 -9.42 6.62 -8.18
N PHE A 134 -9.20 5.81 -9.21
CA PHE A 134 -7.97 5.87 -10.01
C PHE A 134 -7.79 7.26 -10.62
N SER A 135 -8.83 7.81 -11.26
CA SER A 135 -8.79 9.11 -11.91
C SER A 135 -8.53 10.25 -10.91
N CYS A 136 -9.25 10.28 -9.78
CA CYS A 136 -9.06 11.25 -8.72
C CYS A 136 -7.65 11.17 -8.12
N THR A 137 -7.18 9.96 -7.81
CA THR A 137 -5.85 9.75 -7.20
C THR A 137 -4.74 10.18 -8.17
N ARG A 138 -4.88 9.88 -9.47
CA ARG A 138 -3.97 10.35 -10.51
C ARG A 138 -3.92 11.87 -10.56
N ASN A 139 -5.07 12.53 -10.52
CA ASN A 139 -5.17 13.99 -10.52
C ASN A 139 -4.53 14.60 -9.28
N HIS A 140 -4.73 14.01 -8.09
CA HIS A 140 -4.05 14.43 -6.85
C HIS A 140 -2.53 14.36 -6.99
N ILE A 141 -2.01 13.26 -7.52
CA ILE A 141 -0.57 13.08 -7.73
C ILE A 141 -0.03 14.09 -8.74
N SER A 142 -0.69 14.24 -9.89
CA SER A 142 -0.27 15.18 -10.94
C SER A 142 -0.26 16.64 -10.44
N ASN A 143 -1.25 17.02 -9.63
CA ASN A 143 -1.37 18.37 -9.09
C ASN A 143 -0.68 18.55 -7.73
N ARG A 144 0.01 17.52 -7.22
CA ARG A 144 0.70 17.52 -5.92
C ARG A 144 -0.21 17.90 -4.74
N VAL A 145 -1.47 17.54 -4.81
CA VAL A 145 -2.43 17.76 -3.72
C VAL A 145 -2.17 16.73 -2.63
N GLU A 146 -1.98 17.22 -1.41
CA GLU A 146 -1.77 16.36 -0.24
C GLU A 146 -3.04 15.54 0.04
N THR A 147 -2.89 14.22 0.06
CA THR A 147 -3.94 13.31 0.50
C THR A 147 -3.78 13.09 2.00
N PRO A 148 -4.80 13.41 2.82
CA PRO A 148 -4.79 13.08 4.25
C PRO A 148 -4.50 11.61 4.49
N LEU A 149 -3.74 11.31 5.55
CA LEU A 149 -3.26 9.96 5.83
C LEU A 149 -4.40 8.96 6.02
N ASP A 150 -5.45 9.39 6.75
CA ASP A 150 -6.66 8.60 6.94
C ASP A 150 -7.34 8.28 5.62
N VAL A 151 -7.46 9.22 4.67
CA VAL A 151 -8.02 8.95 3.34
C VAL A 151 -7.13 7.98 2.57
N LEU A 152 -5.81 8.14 2.63
CA LEU A 152 -4.85 7.26 1.96
C LEU A 152 -4.93 5.82 2.50
N GLU A 153 -5.15 5.65 3.81
CA GLU A 153 -5.45 4.34 4.39
C GLU A 153 -6.69 3.73 3.73
N LYS A 154 -7.84 4.43 3.75
CA LYS A 154 -9.10 3.84 3.25
C LYS A 154 -8.98 3.51 1.77
N LEU A 155 -8.27 4.35 1.00
CA LEU A 155 -7.94 4.12 -0.40
C LEU A 155 -7.09 2.86 -0.59
N THR A 156 -6.09 2.63 0.27
CA THR A 156 -5.23 1.44 0.22
C THR A 156 -6.03 0.19 0.54
N SER A 157 -6.84 0.22 1.61
CA SER A 157 -7.70 -0.91 1.99
C SER A 157 -8.66 -1.30 0.87
N VAL A 158 -9.29 -0.32 0.21
CA VAL A 158 -10.19 -0.57 -0.93
C VAL A 158 -9.43 -1.15 -2.13
N ALA A 159 -8.25 -0.62 -2.46
CA ALA A 159 -7.44 -1.12 -3.55
C ALA A 159 -6.91 -2.56 -3.33
N ILE A 160 -6.82 -3.01 -2.08
CA ILE A 160 -6.54 -4.42 -1.76
C ILE A 160 -7.81 -5.25 -1.87
N LEU A 161 -8.92 -4.76 -1.30
CA LEU A 161 -10.21 -5.46 -1.25
C LEU A 161 -10.76 -5.77 -2.66
N CYS A 162 -10.75 -4.78 -3.56
CA CYS A 162 -11.27 -4.92 -4.93
C CYS A 162 -10.32 -5.72 -5.86
N GLY A 163 -9.15 -6.15 -5.37
CA GLY A 163 -8.24 -7.03 -6.09
C GLY A 163 -7.89 -6.55 -7.50
N ASP A 164 -8.03 -7.45 -8.48
CA ASP A 164 -7.64 -7.21 -9.87
C ASP A 164 -8.33 -6.00 -10.52
N ALA A 165 -9.59 -5.70 -10.15
CA ALA A 165 -10.31 -4.54 -10.67
C ALA A 165 -9.62 -3.21 -10.32
N SER A 166 -8.84 -3.19 -9.23
CA SER A 166 -8.18 -2.00 -8.70
C SER A 166 -6.65 -2.05 -8.77
N LYS A 167 -6.06 -2.97 -9.55
CA LYS A 167 -4.60 -3.14 -9.64
C LYS A 167 -3.87 -1.84 -10.00
N GLY A 168 -4.41 -1.07 -10.95
CA GLY A 168 -3.84 0.23 -11.32
C GLY A 168 -3.90 1.25 -10.17
N LEU A 169 -4.97 1.24 -9.38
CA LEU A 169 -5.12 2.09 -8.20
C LEU A 169 -4.12 1.72 -7.12
N LEU A 170 -3.94 0.42 -6.86
CA LEU A 170 -2.99 -0.07 -5.87
C LEU A 170 -1.55 0.39 -6.16
N GLU A 171 -1.08 0.28 -7.41
CA GLU A 171 0.27 0.75 -7.79
C GLU A 171 0.44 2.27 -7.60
N MET A 172 -0.62 3.03 -7.83
CA MET A 172 -0.60 4.48 -7.66
C MET A 172 -0.56 4.88 -6.17
N VAL A 173 -1.34 4.19 -5.35
CA VAL A 173 -1.32 4.34 -3.89
C VAL A 173 0.02 3.93 -3.29
N ARG A 174 0.62 2.82 -3.76
CA ARG A 174 1.98 2.41 -3.41
C ARG A 174 3.00 3.51 -3.70
N THR A 175 2.87 4.17 -4.85
CA THR A 175 3.74 5.30 -5.22
C THR A 175 3.59 6.46 -4.23
N ARG A 176 2.36 6.78 -3.83
CA ARG A 176 2.11 7.85 -2.84
C ARG A 176 2.72 7.52 -1.47
N TRP A 177 2.58 6.27 -1.00
CA TRP A 177 3.23 5.82 0.24
C TRP A 177 4.74 5.92 0.19
N LYS A 178 5.38 5.51 -0.93
CA LYS A 178 6.83 5.64 -1.11
C LYS A 178 7.30 7.09 -1.01
N ILE A 179 6.52 8.05 -1.53
CA ILE A 179 6.81 9.48 -1.39
C ILE A 179 6.75 9.91 0.08
N LEU A 180 5.69 9.54 0.82
CA LEU A 180 5.57 9.87 2.25
C LEU A 180 6.70 9.27 3.10
N ILE A 181 7.08 8.01 2.83
CA ILE A 181 8.21 7.35 3.49
C ILE A 181 9.53 8.07 3.18
N ALA A 182 9.72 8.53 1.94
CA ALA A 182 10.89 9.32 1.54
C ALA A 182 10.94 10.68 2.25
N GLU A 183 9.78 11.29 2.54
CA GLU A 183 9.67 12.53 3.33
C GLU A 183 9.90 12.35 4.84
N ARG A 184 10.07 11.11 5.33
CA ARG A 184 10.31 10.78 6.75
C ARG A 184 9.21 11.23 7.72
N LYS A 185 7.96 11.29 7.26
CA LYS A 185 6.80 11.67 8.08
C LYS A 185 6.04 10.44 8.55
N ASP A 186 5.58 10.49 9.80
CA ASP A 186 4.67 9.51 10.42
C ASP A 186 5.12 8.04 10.28
N LEU A 187 6.43 7.80 10.25
CA LEU A 187 7.00 6.50 9.91
C LEU A 187 6.49 5.35 10.80
N ALA A 188 6.35 5.58 12.11
CA ALA A 188 5.81 4.56 13.02
C ALA A 188 4.35 4.17 12.69
N LEU A 189 3.54 5.17 12.32
CA LEU A 189 2.16 4.96 11.91
C LEU A 189 2.10 4.21 10.57
N ILE A 190 2.97 4.57 9.62
CA ILE A 190 3.10 3.87 8.34
C ILE A 190 3.52 2.42 8.55
N ILE A 191 4.53 2.14 9.38
CA ILE A 191 4.98 0.79 9.72
C ILE A 191 3.80 -0.04 10.24
N ARG A 192 3.06 0.50 11.21
CA ARG A 192 1.90 -0.18 11.79
C ARG A 192 0.86 -0.50 10.73
N TYR A 193 0.53 0.47 9.89
CA TYR A 193 -0.53 0.32 8.89
C TYR A 193 -0.13 -0.64 7.77
N MET A 194 1.09 -0.54 7.23
CA MET A 194 1.58 -1.47 6.20
C MET A 194 1.65 -2.91 6.73
N GLY A 195 2.07 -3.09 7.99
CA GLY A 195 2.08 -4.40 8.64
C GLY A 195 0.66 -4.99 8.80
N GLN A 196 -0.33 -4.17 9.17
CA GLN A 196 -1.73 -4.60 9.27
C GLN A 196 -2.32 -5.00 7.91
N LEU A 197 -1.95 -4.31 6.84
CA LEU A 197 -2.39 -4.63 5.47
C LEU A 197 -1.58 -5.76 4.82
N GLY A 198 -0.46 -6.20 5.42
CA GLY A 198 0.44 -7.18 4.83
C GLY A 198 1.23 -6.65 3.61
N LEU A 199 1.38 -5.33 3.47
CA LEU A 199 2.15 -4.71 2.38
C LEU A 199 3.65 -4.71 2.72
N ARG A 200 4.26 -5.89 2.65
CA ARG A 200 5.63 -6.17 3.12
C ARG A 200 6.71 -5.29 2.50
N ASP A 201 6.58 -4.93 1.23
CA ASP A 201 7.53 -4.07 0.52
C ASP A 201 7.50 -2.63 1.08
N LEU A 202 6.31 -2.08 1.34
CA LEU A 202 6.15 -0.75 1.93
C LEU A 202 6.48 -0.74 3.42
N GLU A 203 6.10 -1.81 4.15
CA GLU A 203 6.48 -2.01 5.54
C GLU A 203 8.01 -2.00 5.67
N GLY A 204 8.70 -2.74 4.81
CA GLY A 204 10.16 -2.76 4.74
C GLY A 204 10.76 -1.40 4.44
N CYS A 205 10.23 -0.68 3.44
CA CYS A 205 10.65 0.69 3.14
C CYS A 205 10.52 1.61 4.36
N ALA A 206 9.40 1.50 5.10
CA ALA A 206 9.13 2.33 6.27
C ALA A 206 10.06 1.99 7.45
N TYR A 207 10.32 0.70 7.71
CA TYR A 207 11.34 0.29 8.69
C TYR A 207 12.73 0.77 8.32
N HIS A 208 13.13 0.66 7.05
CA HIS A 208 14.42 1.17 6.59
C HIS A 208 14.51 2.69 6.75
N ALA A 209 13.45 3.43 6.41
CA ALA A 209 13.42 4.87 6.65
C ALA A 209 13.54 5.20 8.15
N MET A 210 12.79 4.51 9.02
CA MET A 210 12.87 4.68 10.47
C MET A 210 14.26 4.34 11.00
N MET A 211 14.90 3.28 10.49
CA MET A 211 16.26 2.88 10.85
C MET A 211 17.27 4.02 10.66
N LEU A 212 17.10 4.81 9.61
CA LEU A 212 17.98 5.94 9.30
C LEU A 212 17.75 7.17 10.18
N GLU A 213 16.60 7.27 10.86
CA GLU A 213 16.36 8.33 11.86
C GLU A 213 17.18 8.12 13.15
N GLY A 214 17.65 6.89 13.37
CA GLY A 214 18.51 6.53 14.50
C GLY A 214 17.77 6.30 15.82
N ARG A 215 18.50 5.74 16.79
CA ARG A 215 17.92 5.20 18.03
C ARG A 215 17.20 6.24 18.89
N ASP A 216 17.67 7.47 18.91
CA ASP A 216 17.06 8.55 19.69
C ASP A 216 15.66 8.88 19.16
N ALA A 217 15.48 8.89 17.84
CA ALA A 217 14.17 9.08 17.21
C ALA A 217 13.21 7.92 17.54
N TRP A 218 13.68 6.67 17.51
CA TRP A 218 12.83 5.53 17.86
C TRP A 218 12.33 5.62 19.29
N ASN A 219 13.21 5.96 20.23
CA ASN A 219 12.84 6.06 21.65
C ASN A 219 11.88 7.22 21.94
N ALA A 220 11.91 8.26 21.09
CA ALA A 220 11.06 9.43 21.24
C ALA A 220 9.66 9.25 20.63
N ASP A 221 9.49 8.31 19.68
CA ASP A 221 8.22 8.08 19.00
C ASP A 221 7.27 7.18 19.83
N PRO A 222 6.15 7.72 20.36
CA PRO A 222 5.24 6.95 21.21
C PRO A 222 4.39 5.93 20.43
N LEU A 223 4.35 6.01 19.10
CA LEU A 223 3.56 5.12 18.26
C LEU A 223 4.31 3.82 17.91
N LEU A 224 5.62 3.76 18.14
CA LEU A 224 6.39 2.54 18.00
C LEU A 224 6.06 1.55 19.11
N THR A 225 5.59 0.36 18.72
CA THR A 225 5.34 -0.71 19.67
C THR A 225 6.64 -1.38 20.11
N ARG A 226 6.60 -2.08 21.26
CA ARG A 226 7.74 -2.87 21.73
C ARG A 226 8.23 -3.89 20.69
N GLU A 227 7.31 -4.51 19.95
CA GLU A 227 7.67 -5.46 18.88
C GLU A 227 8.40 -4.75 17.74
N GLN A 228 7.91 -3.59 17.30
CA GLN A 228 8.55 -2.78 16.25
C GLN A 228 9.95 -2.31 16.67
N HIS A 229 10.14 -1.96 17.95
CA HIS A 229 11.46 -1.66 18.52
C HIS A 229 12.42 -2.84 18.44
N ILE A 230 11.96 -4.05 18.78
CA ILE A 230 12.79 -5.26 18.69
C ILE A 230 13.19 -5.49 17.23
N ARG A 231 12.26 -5.38 16.29
CA ARG A 231 12.53 -5.50 14.85
C ARG A 231 13.54 -4.47 14.36
N LEU A 232 13.48 -3.21 14.82
CA LEU A 232 14.48 -2.18 14.51
C LEU A 232 15.88 -2.56 15.05
N LEU A 233 15.98 -3.14 16.25
CA LEU A 233 17.25 -3.61 16.79
C LEU A 233 17.81 -4.81 16.01
N SER A 234 16.95 -5.77 15.65
CA SER A 234 17.29 -6.90 14.77
C SER A 234 17.77 -6.39 13.41
N GLY A 235 17.05 -5.43 12.83
CA GLY A 235 17.40 -4.72 11.60
C GLY A 235 18.75 -4.03 11.68
N HIS A 236 19.03 -3.29 12.75
CA HIS A 236 20.30 -2.61 12.94
C HIS A 236 21.48 -3.59 12.93
N TYR A 237 21.34 -4.71 13.65
CA TYR A 237 22.36 -5.76 13.68
C TYR A 237 22.56 -6.39 12.29
N ASN A 238 21.47 -6.81 11.64
CA ASN A 238 21.50 -7.48 10.35
C ASN A 238 22.06 -6.56 9.25
N LEU A 239 21.50 -5.36 9.08
CA LEU A 239 21.97 -4.40 8.07
C LEU A 239 23.44 -4.01 8.30
N SER A 240 23.84 -3.80 9.56
CA SER A 240 25.25 -3.50 9.87
C SER A 240 26.19 -4.67 9.55
N LYS A 241 25.74 -5.92 9.74
CA LYS A 241 26.51 -7.12 9.42
C LYS A 241 26.66 -7.26 7.90
N TYR A 242 25.55 -7.31 7.17
CA TYR A 242 25.54 -7.41 5.71
C TYR A 242 26.26 -6.23 5.06
N GLY A 243 26.13 -5.02 5.62
CA GLY A 243 26.85 -3.86 5.14
C GLY A 243 28.37 -3.99 5.24
N ARG A 244 28.92 -4.70 6.23
CA ARG A 244 30.37 -4.97 6.30
C ARG A 244 30.79 -5.98 5.24
N ASP A 245 29.98 -7.00 5.04
CA ASP A 245 30.29 -8.11 4.14
C ASP A 245 30.06 -7.73 2.66
N LEU A 246 29.24 -6.70 2.39
CA LEU A 246 28.87 -6.26 1.05
C LEU A 246 30.07 -6.05 0.13
N GLN A 247 31.14 -5.42 0.61
CA GLN A 247 32.33 -5.12 -0.21
C GLN A 247 33.06 -6.38 -0.71
N TYR A 248 32.82 -7.54 -0.09
CA TYR A 248 33.41 -8.83 -0.44
C TYR A 248 32.46 -9.77 -1.18
N ASP A 249 31.20 -9.35 -1.37
CA ASP A 249 30.14 -10.16 -1.98
C ASP A 249 29.57 -9.46 -3.23
N PRO A 250 30.34 -9.40 -4.33
CA PRO A 250 29.86 -8.85 -5.59
C PRO A 250 28.75 -9.73 -6.20
N PRO A 251 27.73 -9.15 -6.85
CA PRO A 251 26.69 -9.94 -7.48
C PRO A 251 27.28 -10.80 -8.61
N SER A 252 26.86 -12.06 -8.63
CA SER A 252 27.22 -13.02 -9.66
C SER A 252 26.55 -12.67 -11.00
N TYR A 253 27.26 -12.88 -12.10
CA TYR A 253 26.69 -12.68 -13.43
C TYR A 253 27.27 -13.68 -14.44
N THR A 254 26.55 -13.91 -15.54
CA THR A 254 26.99 -14.79 -16.63
C THR A 254 27.67 -13.96 -17.72
N HIS A 255 28.90 -14.35 -18.10
CA HIS A 255 29.61 -13.63 -19.16
C HIS A 255 28.89 -13.69 -20.50
N ASN A 256 29.07 -12.64 -21.30
CA ASN A 256 28.68 -12.67 -22.70
C ASN A 256 29.49 -13.76 -23.44
N PRO A 257 28.90 -14.55 -24.35
CA PRO A 257 29.63 -15.57 -25.12
C PRO A 257 30.85 -15.06 -25.91
N VAL A 258 30.90 -13.75 -26.21
CA VAL A 258 32.00 -13.10 -26.93
C VAL A 258 33.14 -12.69 -25.98
N CYS A 259 33.00 -12.89 -24.67
CA CYS A 259 34.04 -12.59 -23.69
C CYS A 259 35.25 -13.51 -23.89
N ASN A 260 36.42 -12.92 -24.10
CA ASN A 260 37.67 -13.65 -24.34
C ASN A 260 38.47 -13.92 -23.07
N ASN A 261 38.08 -13.36 -21.92
CA ASN A 261 38.79 -13.55 -20.65
C ASN A 261 37.84 -13.38 -19.44
N HIS A 262 37.21 -14.49 -19.03
CA HIS A 262 36.27 -14.52 -17.89
C HIS A 262 36.99 -14.20 -16.56
N ALA A 263 38.14 -14.86 -16.31
CA ALA A 263 38.89 -14.69 -15.08
C ALA A 263 39.33 -13.24 -14.84
N LEU A 264 39.76 -12.53 -15.89
CA LEU A 264 40.09 -11.10 -15.78
C LEU A 264 38.86 -10.28 -15.42
N CYS A 265 37.72 -10.51 -16.06
CA CYS A 265 36.48 -9.79 -15.74
C CYS A 265 36.04 -10.04 -14.29
N GLU A 266 36.10 -11.27 -13.79
CA GLU A 266 35.73 -11.60 -12.41
C GLU A 266 36.62 -10.88 -11.39
N VAL A 267 37.94 -10.91 -11.58
CA VAL A 267 38.90 -10.23 -10.70
C VAL A 267 38.69 -8.71 -10.73
N ARG A 268 38.48 -8.15 -11.92
CA ARG A 268 38.23 -6.71 -12.08
C ARG A 268 36.89 -6.31 -11.48
N TRP A 269 35.87 -7.16 -11.61
CA TRP A 269 34.57 -6.93 -11.01
C TRP A 269 34.66 -6.89 -9.50
N ALA A 270 35.26 -7.92 -8.89
CA ALA A 270 35.44 -7.99 -7.45
C ALA A 270 36.21 -6.77 -6.90
N HIS A 271 37.29 -6.37 -7.58
CA HIS A 271 38.06 -5.18 -7.19
C HIS A 271 37.26 -3.88 -7.34
N LEU A 272 36.52 -3.69 -8.45
CA LEU A 272 35.69 -2.50 -8.64
C LEU A 272 34.57 -2.44 -7.58
N TRP A 273 33.93 -3.56 -7.31
CA TRP A 273 32.90 -3.68 -6.29
C TRP A 273 33.42 -3.35 -4.89
N GLU A 274 34.60 -3.85 -4.55
CA GLU A 274 35.30 -3.53 -3.30
C GLU A 274 35.54 -2.01 -3.22
N VAL A 275 36.08 -1.38 -4.26
CA VAL A 275 36.32 0.08 -4.30
C VAL A 275 35.03 0.91 -4.15
N ILE A 276 33.95 0.49 -4.81
CA ILE A 276 32.64 1.18 -4.72
C ILE A 276 32.08 1.09 -3.30
N ASN A 277 32.22 -0.06 -2.65
CA ASN A 277 31.58 -0.35 -1.36
C ASN A 277 32.51 -0.18 -0.15
N ALA A 278 33.79 0.13 -0.37
CA ALA A 278 34.81 0.33 0.65
C ALA A 278 34.50 1.53 1.55
N ARG A 279 34.78 1.36 2.84
CA ARG A 279 34.52 2.36 3.90
C ARG A 279 35.76 3.17 4.29
N THR A 280 36.65 3.47 3.34
CA THR A 280 37.87 4.25 3.59
C THR A 280 37.65 5.74 3.37
N GLU A 281 38.37 6.60 4.11
CA GLU A 281 38.31 8.08 4.02
C GLU A 281 38.57 8.64 2.61
N SER A 282 39.14 7.82 1.71
CA SER A 282 39.46 8.18 0.31
C SER A 282 38.61 7.45 -0.73
N GLY A 283 37.64 6.63 -0.31
CA GLY A 283 36.75 5.90 -1.21
C GLY A 283 35.66 6.80 -1.80
N ILE A 284 35.26 6.54 -3.06
CA ILE A 284 34.18 7.26 -3.74
C ILE A 284 32.90 7.24 -2.89
N GLY A 285 32.65 6.12 -2.16
CA GLY A 285 31.52 5.92 -1.26
C GLY A 285 31.41 6.92 -0.08
N MET A 286 32.52 7.30 0.54
CA MET A 286 32.52 8.22 1.70
C MET A 286 32.38 9.70 1.31
N GLN A 287 32.79 10.08 0.10
CA GLN A 287 32.71 11.46 -0.38
C GLN A 287 31.28 11.87 -0.83
N ALA A 288 30.43 10.90 -1.18
CA ALA A 288 29.09 11.15 -1.69
C ALA A 288 27.98 11.07 -0.63
N MET A 289 28.17 10.29 0.44
CA MET A 289 27.21 10.14 1.54
C MET A 289 27.95 9.92 2.86
N PRO A 290 27.66 10.68 3.93
CA PRO A 290 28.07 10.33 5.29
C PRO A 290 27.26 9.10 5.73
N GLN A 291 27.69 7.91 5.29
CA GLN A 291 26.94 6.67 5.38
C GLN A 291 26.88 6.14 6.83
N ASP A 292 25.70 6.22 7.43
CA ASP A 292 25.35 5.36 8.57
C ASP A 292 25.57 3.89 8.16
N LYS A 293 26.10 3.06 9.05
CA LYS A 293 26.48 1.66 8.75
C LYS A 293 25.28 0.78 8.33
N THR A 294 24.08 1.33 8.47
CA THR A 294 22.77 0.74 8.24
C THR A 294 22.16 1.07 6.87
N ASP A 295 22.65 2.09 6.14
CA ASP A 295 22.08 2.52 4.85
C ASP A 295 22.52 1.63 3.67
N LEU A 296 22.12 0.37 3.73
CA LEU A 296 22.50 -0.65 2.76
C LEU A 296 21.91 -0.39 1.37
N LEU A 297 20.66 0.09 1.31
CA LEU A 297 19.99 0.40 0.05
C LEU A 297 20.61 1.62 -0.62
N GLY A 298 20.99 2.66 0.13
CA GLY A 298 21.70 3.82 -0.42
C GLY A 298 23.04 3.44 -1.05
N ARG A 299 23.80 2.52 -0.44
CA ARG A 299 25.06 2.01 -1.01
C ARG A 299 24.86 1.24 -2.30
N LEU A 300 23.87 0.38 -2.35
CA LEU A 300 23.54 -0.36 -3.57
C LEU A 300 23.05 0.58 -4.68
N MET A 301 22.24 1.60 -4.35
CA MET A 301 21.82 2.61 -5.32
C MET A 301 23.01 3.42 -5.85
N MET A 302 23.99 3.73 -4.99
CA MET A 302 25.24 4.34 -5.40
C MET A 302 26.04 3.43 -6.33
N ALA A 303 26.16 2.13 -6.02
CA ALA A 303 26.82 1.16 -6.88
C ALA A 303 26.13 1.06 -8.26
N VAL A 304 24.80 1.02 -8.30
CA VAL A 304 24.01 1.11 -9.55
C VAL A 304 24.36 2.37 -10.33
N SER A 305 24.43 3.53 -9.67
CA SER A 305 24.71 4.81 -10.32
C SER A 305 26.12 4.87 -10.91
N VAL A 306 27.11 4.35 -10.18
CA VAL A 306 28.50 4.24 -10.63
C VAL A 306 28.60 3.29 -11.82
N MET A 307 27.96 2.11 -11.75
CA MET A 307 27.96 1.12 -12.83
C MET A 307 27.26 1.61 -14.08
N LYS A 308 26.16 2.37 -13.93
CA LYS A 308 25.50 3.05 -15.06
C LYS A 308 26.45 4.00 -15.77
N SER A 309 27.21 4.79 -15.01
CA SER A 309 28.20 5.71 -15.58
C SER A 309 29.30 4.97 -16.34
N PHE A 310 29.73 3.79 -15.86
CA PHE A 310 30.69 2.94 -16.57
C PHE A 310 30.12 2.34 -17.85
N ALA A 311 28.88 1.85 -17.80
CA ALA A 311 28.18 1.27 -18.95
C ALA A 311 27.92 2.29 -20.07
N GLU A 312 27.57 3.53 -19.73
CA GLU A 312 27.18 4.56 -20.71
C GLU A 312 28.36 5.35 -21.30
N LYS A 313 29.41 5.63 -20.51
CA LYS A 313 30.41 6.65 -20.86
C LYS A 313 31.81 6.12 -21.17
N ASN A 314 32.03 4.80 -21.15
CA ASN A 314 33.36 4.19 -21.39
C ASN A 314 34.48 4.90 -20.59
N LEU A 315 34.20 5.32 -19.34
CA LEU A 315 35.13 6.09 -18.48
C LEU A 315 36.34 5.26 -17.97
N LEU A 316 36.60 4.12 -18.59
CA LEU A 316 37.63 3.16 -18.22
C LEU A 316 38.91 3.48 -18.99
N GLN A 317 39.76 4.32 -18.41
CA GLN A 317 41.19 4.28 -18.77
C GLN A 317 42.00 3.38 -17.84
N ASN A 318 41.44 2.92 -16.70
CA ASN A 318 42.19 2.21 -15.65
C ASN A 318 41.52 0.94 -15.05
N HIS A 319 40.29 0.57 -15.42
CA HIS A 319 39.60 -0.63 -14.88
C HIS A 319 38.98 -1.47 -16.02
N ASP A 320 39.79 -1.91 -16.97
CA ASP A 320 39.30 -2.64 -18.15
C ASP A 320 38.67 -4.00 -17.79
N PHE A 321 37.36 -4.10 -17.97
CA PHE A 321 36.70 -5.37 -18.25
C PHE A 321 37.13 -5.87 -19.63
N ALA A 322 37.14 -7.20 -19.85
CA ALA A 322 37.59 -7.77 -21.11
C ALA A 322 36.69 -7.36 -22.31
N THR A 323 35.41 -7.06 -22.07
CA THR A 323 34.49 -6.51 -23.07
C THR A 323 33.51 -5.51 -22.45
N SER A 324 33.09 -4.50 -23.23
CA SER A 324 32.02 -3.56 -22.84
C SER A 324 30.68 -4.27 -22.58
N SER A 325 30.43 -5.39 -23.26
CA SER A 325 29.25 -6.22 -23.01
C SER A 325 29.23 -6.87 -21.62
N CYS A 326 30.38 -7.21 -21.05
CA CYS A 326 30.45 -7.73 -19.68
C CYS A 326 30.17 -6.65 -18.64
N VAL A 327 30.54 -5.39 -18.90
CA VAL A 327 30.20 -4.24 -18.05
C VAL A 327 28.68 -4.06 -17.98
N GLN A 328 28.01 -4.14 -19.14
CA GLN A 328 26.55 -4.02 -19.21
C GLN A 328 25.85 -5.13 -18.42
N ILE A 329 26.34 -6.36 -18.49
CA ILE A 329 25.78 -7.49 -17.75
C ILE A 329 26.02 -7.34 -16.24
N ALA A 330 27.22 -6.92 -15.81
CA ALA A 330 27.51 -6.65 -14.41
C ALA A 330 26.65 -5.49 -13.86
N TYR A 331 26.39 -4.47 -14.68
CA TYR A 331 25.45 -3.40 -14.35
C TYR A 331 24.02 -3.96 -14.15
N THR A 332 23.52 -4.79 -15.06
CA THR A 332 22.21 -5.44 -14.91
C THR A 332 22.14 -6.28 -13.64
N ALA A 333 23.17 -7.08 -13.34
CA ALA A 333 23.23 -7.87 -12.11
C ALA A 333 23.23 -6.99 -10.84
N THR A 334 23.88 -5.82 -10.90
CA THR A 334 23.85 -4.84 -9.80
C THR A 334 22.45 -4.24 -9.61
N VAL A 335 21.75 -3.92 -10.70
CA VAL A 335 20.36 -3.45 -10.69
C VAL A 335 19.44 -4.52 -10.09
N GLU A 336 19.60 -5.77 -10.50
CA GLU A 336 18.83 -6.91 -9.98
C GLU A 336 19.07 -7.14 -8.49
N MET A 337 20.32 -7.06 -8.02
CA MET A 337 20.66 -7.14 -6.60
C MET A 337 19.99 -6.03 -5.78
N HIS A 338 20.08 -4.78 -6.25
CA HIS A 338 19.41 -3.64 -5.62
C HIS A 338 17.89 -3.81 -5.60
N ALA A 339 17.28 -4.23 -6.70
CA ALA A 339 15.84 -4.45 -6.80
C ALA A 339 15.36 -5.55 -5.85
N LYS A 340 16.08 -6.68 -5.81
CA LYS A 340 15.82 -7.78 -4.88
C LYS A 340 15.86 -7.29 -3.43
N TRP A 341 16.92 -6.60 -3.04
CA TRP A 341 17.08 -6.14 -1.65
C TRP A 341 16.08 -5.05 -1.28
N SER A 342 15.68 -4.20 -2.23
CA SER A 342 14.62 -3.21 -2.00
C SER A 342 13.27 -3.88 -1.73
N LEU A 343 12.96 -4.98 -2.42
CA LEU A 343 11.73 -5.75 -2.22
C LEU A 343 11.77 -6.55 -0.91
N ASP A 344 12.93 -7.12 -0.60
CA ASP A 344 13.16 -8.01 0.55
C ASP A 344 13.66 -7.29 1.80
N VAL A 345 13.68 -5.94 1.81
CA VAL A 345 14.30 -5.16 2.89
C VAL A 345 13.68 -5.47 4.25
N ILE A 346 12.38 -5.81 4.28
CA ILE A 346 11.65 -6.22 5.48
C ILE A 346 12.25 -7.47 6.15
N ASN A 347 12.90 -8.36 5.38
CA ASN A 347 13.48 -9.58 5.91
C ASN A 347 14.68 -9.28 6.82
N PHE A 348 15.37 -8.15 6.65
CA PHE A 348 16.43 -7.73 7.58
C PHE A 348 15.88 -7.36 8.96
N PHE A 349 14.59 -6.99 9.06
CA PHE A 349 13.91 -6.62 10.29
C PHE A 349 13.18 -7.81 10.95
N SER A 350 13.40 -9.03 10.46
CA SER A 350 12.85 -10.25 11.05
C SER A 350 13.77 -10.79 12.15
N ASP A 351 13.17 -11.42 13.17
CA ASP A 351 13.91 -12.04 14.28
C ASP A 351 14.56 -13.38 13.90
N ILE A 352 14.26 -13.90 12.69
CA ILE A 352 14.82 -15.14 12.16
C ILE A 352 16.05 -14.82 11.30
N PRO A 353 17.20 -15.51 11.49
CA PRO A 353 18.37 -15.32 10.65
C PRO A 353 18.05 -15.57 9.16
N LEU A 354 18.44 -14.63 8.29
CA LEU A 354 18.28 -14.71 6.83
C LEU A 354 18.87 -15.99 6.20
N SER A 355 19.79 -16.68 6.89
CA SER A 355 20.35 -17.98 6.47
C SER A 355 19.36 -19.15 6.48
N ALA A 356 18.11 -18.93 6.91
CA ALA A 356 17.04 -19.94 6.92
C ALA A 356 16.14 -19.90 5.67
N HIS A 357 16.37 -18.97 4.73
CA HIS A 357 15.54 -18.76 3.53
C HIS A 357 16.27 -19.01 2.20
N SER A 358 17.45 -19.63 2.22
CA SER A 358 18.19 -20.06 1.03
C SER A 358 17.90 -21.49 0.63
#